data_AF-A0AAW5FRR5-F1
#
_entry.id   AF-A0AAW5FRR5-F1
#
_cell.length_a   1.000
_cell.length_b   1.000
_cell.length_c   1.000
_cell.angle_alpha   90.00
_cell.angle_beta   90.00
_cell.angle_gamma   90.00
#
_symmetry.space_group_name_H-M   'P 1'
#
loop_
_entity.id
_entity.type
_entity.pdbx_description
1 polymer ?
#
loop_
_entity_poly.entity_id
_entity_poly.type
_entity_poly.pdbx_seq_one_letter_code
_entity_poly.pdbx_strand_id
1 'polypeptide(L)'
;MSAVATHQRRPLPLSPLPHAADLAGLAPSSAALKSQSLALGRFFPSLLDPDAAGGPFIGNTLSGDKSFADYVRQGEPGNSVFLRQADGRATIPWTPIFLRGNNQLLQLPSSVTRQIDCSDLLVMNESSARYPVFGNKARKYEFLLPNLKWSGSKRLGTVGAVSSNHALQFALANRVADLTGDGQPLNCALDLVLFEVPGATTDMARLGILRGLVEHVAIAKNNIELVGQASQEYARNWLHSDTDSLVPPGGSNDLSVLGHMNAIAELAQFLSAAQAWSAPPDVIFVAMGSGSTVLGLLLGVHLMGWKTKVVGVADQDKSYLTRWLVNRQPSLPFVEGNVAKLARSTVQWLQQIRFPGISPDVLRVMQDEIFVPDSTSWQPGYGLVEAADVAWANELEEAGLILDPVFTLKAWRSLLTMSKAGALKNKKVLFWNTYNSFDYMPPLLSSLG
;
A
#
# COMPACT_ATOMS: atom_id res chain seq x y z
N MET A 1 -41.33 9.05 -23.00
CA MET A 1 -40.05 8.94 -23.73
C MET A 1 -39.32 10.25 -23.55
N SER A 2 -38.46 10.34 -22.53
CA SER A 2 -37.62 11.51 -22.26
C SER A 2 -36.20 11.15 -22.68
N ALA A 3 -35.64 11.94 -23.59
CA ALA A 3 -34.32 11.72 -24.17
C ALA A 3 -33.24 11.92 -23.10
N VAL A 4 -32.52 10.85 -22.77
CA VAL A 4 -31.27 10.90 -22.03
C VAL A 4 -30.27 11.65 -22.91
N ALA A 5 -29.84 12.82 -22.46
CA ALA A 5 -28.77 13.57 -23.11
C ALA A 5 -27.49 12.72 -23.10
N THR A 6 -27.14 12.15 -24.24
CA THR A 6 -25.84 11.53 -24.46
C THR A 6 -24.79 12.64 -24.44
N HIS A 7 -24.04 12.75 -23.34
CA HIS A 7 -22.81 13.53 -23.31
C HIS A 7 -21.84 12.96 -24.35
N GLN A 8 -21.75 13.60 -25.51
CA GLN A 8 -20.74 13.30 -26.52
C GLN A 8 -19.36 13.60 -25.92
N ARG A 9 -18.59 12.54 -25.67
CA ARG A 9 -17.15 12.65 -25.40
C ARG A 9 -16.48 13.17 -26.67
N ARG A 10 -16.00 14.41 -26.66
CA ARG A 10 -14.98 14.85 -27.63
C ARG A 10 -13.61 14.53 -27.04
N PRO A 11 -12.81 13.64 -27.65
CA PRO A 11 -11.40 13.55 -27.29
C PRO A 11 -10.76 14.89 -27.66
N LEU A 12 -10.22 15.59 -26.67
CA LEU A 12 -9.29 16.68 -26.94
C LEU A 12 -8.00 16.06 -27.49
N PRO A 13 -7.36 16.67 -28.51
CA PRO A 13 -6.09 16.18 -29.01
C PRO A 13 -5.06 16.15 -27.88
N LEU A 14 -4.31 15.05 -27.80
CA LEU A 14 -3.17 14.89 -26.90
C LEU A 14 -2.20 16.06 -27.16
N SER A 15 -2.11 17.00 -26.23
CA SER A 15 -0.94 17.86 -26.17
C SER A 15 0.26 16.96 -25.89
N PRO A 16 1.38 17.10 -26.60
CA PRO A 16 2.61 16.45 -26.17
C PRO A 16 2.83 16.85 -24.71
N LEU A 17 3.09 15.85 -23.85
CA LEU A 17 3.43 16.04 -22.45
C LEU A 17 4.38 17.24 -22.34
N PRO A 18 4.19 18.18 -21.38
CA PRO A 18 5.24 19.12 -21.08
C PRO A 18 6.53 18.29 -20.90
N HIS A 19 7.61 18.70 -21.59
CA HIS A 19 8.90 18.02 -21.55
C HIS A 19 9.12 17.48 -20.15
N ALA A 20 9.26 16.14 -20.04
CA ALA A 20 9.30 15.44 -18.77
C ALA A 20 10.19 16.22 -17.81
N ALA A 21 9.58 16.75 -16.74
CA ALA A 21 10.32 17.29 -15.62
C ALA A 21 11.49 16.34 -15.32
N ASP A 22 12.68 16.87 -15.05
CA ASP A 22 13.78 16.01 -14.63
C ASP A 22 13.45 15.42 -13.25
N LEU A 23 12.88 14.23 -13.28
CA LEU A 23 12.48 13.45 -12.12
C LEU A 23 13.52 12.36 -11.79
N ALA A 24 14.66 12.31 -12.51
CA ALA A 24 15.66 11.25 -12.35
C ALA A 24 16.27 11.22 -10.93
N GLY A 25 16.32 12.36 -10.25
CA GLY A 25 16.80 12.48 -8.86
C GLY A 25 15.82 11.97 -7.79
N LEU A 26 14.60 11.58 -8.17
CA LEU A 26 13.53 11.20 -7.24
C LEU A 26 13.40 9.69 -7.02
N ALA A 27 14.22 8.89 -7.70
CA ALA A 27 14.35 7.46 -7.46
C ALA A 27 15.75 7.13 -6.95
N PRO A 28 15.92 6.09 -6.11
CA PRO A 28 17.24 5.54 -5.86
C PRO A 28 17.83 4.96 -7.15
N SER A 29 19.17 4.93 -7.24
CA SER A 29 19.81 4.32 -8.41
C SER A 29 19.56 2.80 -8.44
N SER A 30 19.32 2.26 -9.63
CA SER A 30 19.09 0.82 -9.84
C SER A 30 20.27 -0.02 -9.35
N ALA A 31 21.50 0.51 -9.42
CA ALA A 31 22.69 -0.12 -8.86
C ALA A 31 22.60 -0.33 -7.33
N ALA A 32 22.06 0.65 -6.59
CA ALA A 32 21.88 0.54 -5.14
C ALA A 32 20.73 -0.41 -4.77
N LEU A 33 19.72 -0.54 -5.65
CA LEU A 33 18.56 -1.41 -5.43
C LEU A 33 18.82 -2.88 -5.80
N LYS A 34 19.69 -3.13 -6.77
CA LYS A 34 19.98 -4.47 -7.33
C LYS A 34 20.49 -5.48 -6.30
N SER A 35 21.20 -5.03 -5.26
CA SER A 35 21.73 -5.90 -4.21
C SER A 35 20.69 -6.30 -3.17
N GLN A 36 19.51 -5.68 -3.17
CA GLN A 36 18.45 -5.99 -2.22
C GLN A 36 17.78 -7.32 -2.57
N SER A 37 17.51 -8.12 -1.54
CA SER A 37 16.82 -9.40 -1.67
C SER A 37 15.47 -9.35 -0.96
N LEU A 38 14.56 -10.22 -1.40
CA LEU A 38 13.29 -10.42 -0.74
C LEU A 38 13.53 -11.12 0.61
N ALA A 39 13.23 -10.46 1.71
CA ALA A 39 13.45 -10.99 3.07
C ALA A 39 12.72 -12.31 3.34
N LEU A 40 11.55 -12.53 2.71
CA LEU A 40 10.85 -13.82 2.78
C LEU A 40 11.70 -15.00 2.31
N GLY A 41 12.62 -14.78 1.36
CA GLY A 41 13.48 -15.85 0.84
C GLY A 41 14.39 -16.48 1.89
N ARG A 42 14.67 -15.79 3.00
CA ARG A 42 15.41 -16.36 4.13
C ARG A 42 14.61 -17.45 4.86
N PHE A 43 13.29 -17.32 4.91
CA PHE A 43 12.38 -18.26 5.59
C PHE A 43 11.82 -19.29 4.61
N PHE A 44 11.70 -18.91 3.34
CA PHE A 44 11.20 -19.75 2.25
C PHE A 44 12.15 -19.68 1.05
N PRO A 45 13.28 -20.39 1.09
CA PRO A 45 14.30 -20.31 0.03
C PRO A 45 13.78 -20.64 -1.37
N SER A 46 12.76 -21.50 -1.48
CA SER A 46 12.13 -21.86 -2.75
C SER A 46 11.53 -20.65 -3.49
N LEU A 47 11.21 -19.56 -2.80
CA LEU A 47 10.74 -18.32 -3.42
C LEU A 47 11.83 -17.63 -4.25
N LEU A 48 13.10 -17.86 -3.95
CA LEU A 48 14.24 -17.23 -4.65
C LEU A 48 14.99 -18.21 -5.57
N ASP A 49 14.61 -19.48 -5.55
CA ASP A 49 15.24 -20.53 -6.34
C ASP A 49 14.43 -20.78 -7.64
N PRO A 50 14.98 -20.44 -8.82
CA PRO A 50 14.32 -20.67 -10.11
C PRO A 50 14.16 -22.16 -10.47
N ASP A 51 14.90 -23.04 -9.79
CA ASP A 51 14.93 -24.48 -10.02
C ASP A 51 14.18 -25.28 -8.94
N ALA A 52 13.69 -24.63 -7.88
CA ALA A 52 12.90 -25.30 -6.85
C ALA A 52 11.66 -26.01 -7.42
N ALA A 53 11.42 -27.23 -6.93
CA ALA A 53 10.37 -28.12 -7.43
C ALA A 53 8.92 -27.73 -7.03
N GLY A 54 8.74 -26.70 -6.20
CA GLY A 54 7.44 -26.33 -5.65
C GLY A 54 7.32 -24.86 -5.25
N GLY A 55 6.07 -24.38 -5.25
CA GLY A 55 5.72 -23.00 -4.95
C GLY A 55 6.13 -22.00 -6.04
N PRO A 56 5.75 -20.73 -5.88
CA PRO A 56 6.08 -19.72 -6.86
C PRO A 56 7.55 -19.34 -6.79
N PHE A 57 8.09 -18.86 -7.91
CA PHE A 57 9.36 -18.13 -7.95
C PHE A 57 9.06 -16.62 -7.91
N ILE A 58 9.78 -15.87 -7.07
CA ILE A 58 9.71 -14.41 -6.99
C ILE A 58 11.05 -13.85 -7.48
N GLY A 59 11.06 -13.40 -8.74
CA GLY A 59 12.27 -12.95 -9.41
C GLY A 59 12.52 -11.47 -9.18
N ASN A 60 13.73 -11.12 -8.72
CA ASN A 60 14.19 -9.73 -8.71
C ASN A 60 14.52 -9.29 -10.13
N THR A 61 13.72 -8.38 -10.68
CA THR A 61 13.82 -7.97 -12.09
C THR A 61 15.00 -7.04 -12.38
N LEU A 62 15.69 -6.54 -11.35
CA LEU A 62 16.96 -5.82 -11.49
C LEU A 62 18.17 -6.79 -11.56
N SER A 63 18.00 -8.02 -11.10
CA SER A 63 19.05 -9.04 -11.01
C SER A 63 18.57 -10.37 -11.62
N GLY A 64 18.43 -10.42 -12.94
CA GLY A 64 18.00 -11.64 -13.63
C GLY A 64 17.69 -11.42 -15.10
N ASP A 65 17.22 -12.49 -15.74
CA ASP A 65 16.60 -12.41 -17.06
C ASP A 65 15.32 -11.56 -16.98
N LYS A 66 15.18 -10.63 -17.91
CA LYS A 66 14.07 -9.68 -17.99
C LYS A 66 12.96 -10.19 -18.91
N SER A 67 13.12 -11.39 -19.47
CA SER A 67 12.18 -11.97 -20.41
C SER A 67 11.09 -12.78 -19.72
N PHE A 68 9.84 -12.50 -20.08
CA PHE A 68 8.67 -13.32 -19.76
C PHE A 68 8.04 -13.89 -21.05
N ALA A 69 8.82 -14.02 -22.13
CA ALA A 69 8.32 -14.47 -23.44
C ALA A 69 7.74 -15.91 -23.39
N ASP A 70 8.36 -16.79 -22.62
CA ASP A 70 7.94 -18.20 -22.48
C ASP A 70 6.93 -18.42 -21.34
N TYR A 71 6.22 -17.37 -20.94
CA TYR A 71 5.24 -17.41 -19.85
C TYR A 71 3.83 -17.15 -20.35
N VAL A 72 2.87 -17.84 -19.73
CA VAL A 72 1.45 -17.56 -19.89
C VAL A 72 0.98 -16.71 -18.72
N ARG A 73 0.47 -15.51 -19.00
CA ARG A 73 -0.11 -14.64 -17.99
C ARG A 73 -1.49 -15.15 -17.57
N GLN A 74 -1.71 -15.30 -16.27
CA GLN A 74 -3.01 -15.61 -15.68
C GLN A 74 -3.44 -14.51 -14.72
N GLY A 75 -4.64 -13.95 -14.92
CA GLY A 75 -5.21 -12.85 -14.13
C GLY A 75 -5.23 -11.52 -14.88
N GLU A 76 -5.55 -10.45 -14.16
CA GLU A 76 -5.63 -9.08 -14.71
C GLU A 76 -4.28 -8.35 -14.58
N PRO A 77 -3.93 -7.41 -15.47
CA PRO A 77 -2.71 -6.63 -15.33
C PRO A 77 -2.64 -5.93 -13.96
N GLY A 78 -1.49 -6.05 -13.28
CA GLY A 78 -1.28 -5.54 -11.93
C GLY A 78 -1.72 -6.50 -10.81
N ASN A 79 -2.36 -7.63 -11.13
CA ASN A 79 -2.69 -8.73 -10.21
C ASN A 79 -2.49 -10.11 -10.88
N SER A 80 -1.62 -10.20 -11.89
CA SER A 80 -1.38 -11.43 -12.65
C SER A 80 -0.31 -12.31 -11.99
N VAL A 81 -0.31 -13.59 -12.34
CA VAL A 81 0.84 -14.49 -12.17
C VAL A 81 1.31 -14.95 -13.56
N PHE A 82 2.62 -15.17 -13.72
CA PHE A 82 3.21 -15.63 -14.97
C PHE A 82 3.55 -17.12 -14.83
N LEU A 83 2.88 -17.97 -15.58
CA LEU A 83 3.12 -19.42 -15.53
C LEU A 83 4.15 -19.81 -16.59
N ARG A 84 5.26 -20.41 -16.16
CA ARG A 84 6.29 -20.90 -17.08
C ARG A 84 5.71 -22.01 -17.96
N GLN A 85 5.83 -21.93 -19.29
CA GLN A 85 5.20 -22.90 -20.20
C GLN A 85 5.70 -24.34 -20.00
N ALA A 86 6.97 -24.51 -19.62
CA ALA A 86 7.60 -25.83 -19.49
C ALA A 86 6.97 -26.69 -18.38
N ASP A 87 6.54 -26.10 -17.27
CA ASP A 87 6.11 -26.83 -16.08
C ASP A 87 4.94 -26.20 -15.31
N GLY A 88 4.41 -25.08 -15.80
CA GLY A 88 3.31 -24.34 -15.18
C GLY A 88 3.69 -23.66 -13.86
N ARG A 89 4.98 -23.56 -13.53
CA ARG A 89 5.40 -22.92 -12.26
C ARG A 89 5.06 -21.43 -12.27
N ALA A 90 4.38 -20.99 -11.21
CA ALA A 90 4.06 -19.59 -10.99
C ALA A 90 5.34 -18.76 -10.79
N THR A 91 5.45 -17.65 -11.51
CA THR A 91 6.49 -16.65 -11.36
C THR A 91 5.88 -15.29 -11.13
N ILE A 92 6.44 -14.57 -10.17
CA ILE A 92 6.00 -13.24 -9.76
C ILE A 92 7.18 -12.29 -9.93
N PRO A 93 7.09 -11.28 -10.80
CA PRO A 93 8.15 -10.29 -10.90
C PRO A 93 8.09 -9.35 -9.69
N TRP A 94 9.25 -9.13 -9.08
CA TRP A 94 9.44 -8.21 -7.97
C TRP A 94 10.59 -7.26 -8.29
N THR A 95 10.42 -5.97 -8.04
CA THR A 95 11.47 -4.97 -8.23
C THR A 95 11.61 -4.19 -6.93
N PRO A 96 12.77 -4.16 -6.29
CA PRO A 96 13.00 -3.21 -5.22
C PRO A 96 13.00 -1.78 -5.78
N ILE A 97 12.13 -0.89 -5.27
CA ILE A 97 12.02 0.50 -5.76
C ILE A 97 12.42 1.55 -4.72
N PHE A 98 12.72 1.14 -3.50
CA PHE A 98 13.20 1.99 -2.43
C PHE A 98 14.36 1.32 -1.68
N LEU A 99 15.20 2.14 -1.04
CA LEU A 99 16.31 1.66 -0.23
C LEU A 99 15.79 1.15 1.12
N ARG A 100 16.13 -0.10 1.43
CA ARG A 100 15.97 -0.72 2.74
C ARG A 100 17.20 -0.36 3.56
N GLY A 101 16.99 0.17 4.75
CA GLY A 101 18.08 0.55 5.65
C GLY A 101 17.79 0.10 7.08
N ASN A 102 18.86 -0.10 7.86
CA ASN A 102 18.76 -0.54 9.26
C ASN A 102 18.11 0.51 10.18
N ASN A 103 17.94 1.75 9.72
CA ASN A 103 17.40 2.86 10.50
C ASN A 103 15.86 2.95 10.48
N GLN A 104 15.17 1.92 10.00
CA GLN A 104 13.69 1.89 9.99
C GLN A 104 13.09 1.60 11.37
N LEU A 105 13.86 1.05 12.31
CA LEU A 105 13.44 0.95 13.70
C LEU A 105 13.80 2.24 14.44
N LEU A 106 12.76 2.96 14.86
CA LEU A 106 12.87 4.18 15.66
C LEU A 106 12.49 3.87 17.10
N GLN A 107 13.35 4.26 18.03
CA GLN A 107 13.05 4.31 19.45
C GLN A 107 12.67 5.74 19.82
N LEU A 108 11.45 5.92 20.34
CA LEU A 108 10.95 7.23 20.74
C LEU A 108 11.57 7.66 22.08
N PRO A 109 11.71 8.98 22.33
CA PRO A 109 12.27 9.49 23.58
C PRO A 109 11.38 9.14 24.77
N SER A 110 11.99 9.07 25.96
CA SER A 110 11.29 8.71 27.19
C SER A 110 10.17 9.68 27.60
N SER A 111 10.15 10.90 27.05
CA SER A 111 9.04 11.85 27.21
C SER A 111 7.75 11.30 26.61
N VAL A 112 7.84 10.61 25.47
CA VAL A 112 6.69 10.00 24.79
C VAL A 112 6.41 8.62 25.38
N THR A 113 7.41 7.75 25.50
CA THR A 113 7.18 6.34 25.85
C THR A 113 6.65 6.15 27.28
N ARG A 114 7.00 7.03 28.24
CA ARG A 114 6.46 6.95 29.62
C ARG A 114 4.96 7.25 29.73
N GLN A 115 4.37 7.84 28.70
CA GLN A 115 2.93 8.11 28.67
C GLN A 115 2.12 6.87 28.24
N ILE A 116 2.79 5.80 27.83
CA ILE A 116 2.20 4.59 27.27
C ILE A 116 2.47 3.43 28.25
N ASP A 117 1.41 2.87 28.84
CA ASP A 117 1.48 1.76 29.80
C ASP A 117 1.76 0.45 29.07
N CYS A 118 3.03 0.23 28.72
CA CYS A 118 3.55 -0.96 28.05
C CYS A 118 4.96 -1.30 28.57
N SER A 119 5.49 -2.47 28.21
CA SER A 119 6.87 -2.84 28.57
C SER A 119 7.91 -2.07 27.78
N ASP A 120 7.67 -1.91 26.48
CA ASP A 120 8.55 -1.21 25.56
C ASP A 120 7.80 -0.85 24.28
N LEU A 121 8.23 0.22 23.62
CA LEU A 121 7.65 0.73 22.38
C LEU A 121 8.74 0.97 21.34
N LEU A 122 8.59 0.30 20.20
CA LEU A 122 9.36 0.60 18.99
C LEU A 122 8.43 1.08 17.89
N VAL A 123 8.98 1.87 16.97
CA VAL A 123 8.30 2.31 15.76
C VAL A 123 8.98 1.70 14.55
N MET A 124 8.21 1.01 13.72
CA MET A 124 8.64 0.69 12.36
C MET A 124 8.29 1.90 11.48
N ASN A 125 9.29 2.71 11.13
CA ASN A 125 9.11 3.98 10.45
C ASN A 125 9.33 3.86 8.93
N GLU A 126 8.24 3.78 8.18
CA GLU A 126 8.27 3.77 6.71
C GLU A 126 8.18 5.17 6.12
N SER A 127 9.07 6.06 6.57
CA SER A 127 9.16 7.41 6.04
C SER A 127 10.53 7.70 5.40
N SER A 128 10.55 8.58 4.43
CA SER A 128 11.76 9.09 3.79
C SER A 128 11.65 10.58 3.53
N ALA A 129 12.59 11.36 4.07
CA ALA A 129 12.74 12.76 3.68
C ALA A 129 13.41 12.93 2.30
N ARG A 130 13.96 11.85 1.73
CA ARG A 130 14.75 11.89 0.49
C ARG A 130 13.98 11.46 -0.75
N TYR A 131 13.06 10.49 -0.62
CA TYR A 131 12.40 9.87 -1.76
C TYR A 131 10.87 10.00 -1.67
N PRO A 132 10.19 10.45 -2.74
CA PRO A 132 8.75 10.63 -2.75
C PRO A 132 7.95 9.32 -2.82
N VAL A 133 8.56 8.25 -3.36
CA VAL A 133 7.99 6.91 -3.43
C VAL A 133 8.57 6.10 -2.27
N PHE A 134 7.83 6.06 -1.16
CA PHE A 134 8.20 5.34 0.06
C PHE A 134 6.94 4.92 0.82
N GLY A 135 7.04 4.56 2.10
CA GLY A 135 5.88 4.19 2.91
C GLY A 135 5.20 2.91 2.45
N ASN A 136 3.99 2.71 2.95
CA ASN A 136 3.26 1.48 2.66
C ASN A 136 2.93 1.30 1.17
N LYS A 137 2.85 2.36 0.37
CA LYS A 137 2.51 2.23 -1.05
C LYS A 137 3.68 1.71 -1.86
N ALA A 138 4.90 2.18 -1.57
CA ALA A 138 6.10 1.70 -2.26
C ALA A 138 6.23 0.17 -2.18
N ARG A 139 5.97 -0.44 -1.02
CA ARG A 139 5.98 -1.90 -0.85
C ARG A 139 5.02 -2.66 -1.77
N LYS A 140 3.86 -2.07 -2.06
CA LYS A 140 2.89 -2.66 -2.99
C LYS A 140 3.40 -2.56 -4.42
N TYR A 141 3.96 -1.39 -4.74
CA TYR A 141 4.46 -1.06 -6.07
C TYR A 141 5.67 -1.91 -6.47
N GLU A 142 6.45 -2.42 -5.52
CA GLU A 142 7.52 -3.40 -5.78
C GLU A 142 7.01 -4.69 -6.46
N PHE A 143 5.72 -5.01 -6.34
CA PHE A 143 5.09 -6.13 -7.06
C PHE A 143 4.17 -5.64 -8.18
N LEU A 144 3.41 -4.57 -7.91
CA LEU A 144 2.38 -4.09 -8.82
C LEU A 144 2.95 -3.47 -10.11
N LEU A 145 3.98 -2.62 -10.01
CA LEU A 145 4.60 -1.99 -11.18
C LEU A 145 5.30 -2.97 -12.12
N PRO A 146 6.15 -3.89 -11.63
CA PRO A 146 6.69 -4.91 -12.52
C PRO A 146 5.59 -5.77 -13.14
N ASN A 147 4.55 -6.14 -12.38
CA ASN A 147 3.44 -6.89 -12.95
C ASN A 147 2.76 -6.15 -14.12
N LEU A 148 2.53 -4.84 -14.01
CA LEU A 148 2.02 -4.01 -15.10
C LEU A 148 2.97 -3.98 -16.30
N LYS A 149 4.28 -3.81 -16.06
CA LYS A 149 5.30 -3.80 -17.12
C LYS A 149 5.25 -5.08 -17.95
N TRP A 150 5.32 -6.24 -17.29
CA TRP A 150 5.33 -7.54 -17.97
C TRP A 150 3.96 -8.02 -18.44
N SER A 151 2.87 -7.40 -17.95
CA SER A 151 1.54 -7.57 -18.55
C SER A 151 1.36 -6.80 -19.86
N GLY A 152 2.32 -5.93 -20.22
CA GLY A 152 2.28 -5.15 -21.46
C GLY A 152 1.42 -3.89 -21.38
N SER A 153 1.03 -3.45 -20.17
CA SER A 153 0.18 -2.28 -19.96
C SER A 153 0.76 -1.02 -20.61
N LYS A 154 -0.09 -0.27 -21.31
CA LYS A 154 0.24 1.01 -21.96
C LYS A 154 -0.55 2.16 -21.39
N ARG A 155 -1.81 1.93 -20.97
CA ARG A 155 -2.63 2.95 -20.32
C ARG A 155 -3.29 2.44 -19.05
N LEU A 156 -2.96 3.13 -17.96
CA LEU A 156 -3.39 2.81 -16.61
C LEU A 156 -4.53 3.74 -16.19
N GLY A 157 -5.45 3.22 -15.38
CA GLY A 157 -6.44 4.01 -14.65
C GLY A 157 -6.40 3.69 -13.17
N THR A 158 -6.51 4.71 -12.30
CA THR A 158 -6.72 4.49 -10.86
C THR A 158 -7.68 5.52 -10.29
N VAL A 159 -8.17 5.23 -9.09
CA VAL A 159 -9.12 6.09 -8.37
C VAL A 159 -8.61 6.42 -6.96
N GLY A 160 -9.08 7.54 -6.40
CA GLY A 160 -8.75 7.92 -5.03
C GLY A 160 -9.38 9.25 -4.59
N ALA A 161 -9.24 9.59 -3.32
CA ALA A 161 -9.60 10.93 -2.85
C ALA A 161 -8.70 11.99 -3.53
N VAL A 162 -9.15 13.24 -3.60
CA VAL A 162 -8.33 14.35 -4.15
C VAL A 162 -6.99 14.50 -3.42
N SER A 163 -6.93 14.23 -2.11
CA SER A 163 -5.72 14.23 -1.29
C SER A 163 -5.01 12.86 -1.19
N SER A 164 -5.31 11.92 -2.09
CA SER A 164 -4.84 10.52 -1.97
C SER A 164 -3.32 10.38 -2.07
N ASN A 165 -2.71 9.82 -1.03
CA ASN A 165 -1.32 9.35 -1.05
C ASN A 165 -1.08 8.31 -2.15
N HIS A 166 -2.05 7.44 -2.41
CA HIS A 166 -1.96 6.44 -3.48
C HIS A 166 -1.88 7.09 -4.86
N ALA A 167 -2.78 8.02 -5.17
CA ALA A 167 -2.81 8.66 -6.48
C ALA A 167 -1.49 9.37 -6.78
N LEU A 168 -0.97 10.13 -5.81
CA LEU A 168 0.31 10.84 -5.96
C LEU A 168 1.49 9.89 -6.09
N GLN A 169 1.67 8.96 -5.16
CA GLN A 169 2.83 8.07 -5.18
C GLN A 169 2.77 7.09 -6.35
N PHE A 170 1.59 6.66 -6.79
CA PHE A 170 1.47 5.80 -7.98
C PHE A 170 1.85 6.55 -9.25
N ALA A 171 1.39 7.80 -9.41
CA ALA A 171 1.77 8.65 -10.53
C ALA A 171 3.29 8.91 -10.56
N LEU A 172 3.87 9.21 -9.39
CA LEU A 172 5.33 9.37 -9.28
C LEU A 172 6.06 8.07 -9.61
N ALA A 173 5.66 6.94 -9.02
CA ALA A 173 6.33 5.66 -9.27
C ALA A 173 6.21 5.22 -10.74
N ASN A 174 5.09 5.49 -11.41
CA ASN A 174 4.94 5.31 -12.85
C ASN A 174 5.97 6.12 -13.66
N ARG A 175 6.35 7.32 -13.19
CA ARG A 175 7.30 8.21 -13.87
C ARG A 175 8.76 8.01 -13.48
N VAL A 176 9.07 7.36 -12.35
CA VAL A 176 10.46 7.31 -11.83
C VAL A 176 10.99 5.91 -11.54
N ALA A 177 10.14 4.89 -11.37
CA ALA A 177 10.61 3.57 -10.96
C ALA A 177 11.21 2.80 -12.15
N ASP A 178 12.53 2.63 -12.15
CA ASP A 178 13.22 1.74 -13.08
C ASP A 178 13.04 0.27 -12.65
N LEU A 179 12.33 -0.48 -13.48
CA LEU A 179 11.95 -1.87 -13.20
C LEU A 179 12.93 -2.88 -13.78
N THR A 180 13.84 -2.42 -14.64
CA THR A 180 14.73 -3.28 -15.43
C THR A 180 16.21 -2.96 -15.21
N GLY A 181 16.57 -1.84 -14.60
CA GLY A 181 17.96 -1.41 -14.45
C GLY A 181 18.54 -0.75 -15.69
N ASP A 182 17.71 -0.41 -16.68
CA ASP A 182 18.11 0.31 -17.92
C ASP A 182 17.84 1.82 -17.82
N GLY A 183 17.43 2.31 -16.65
CA GLY A 183 17.09 3.69 -16.40
C GLY A 183 15.73 4.13 -16.97
N GLN A 184 14.95 3.22 -17.54
CA GLN A 184 13.64 3.56 -18.11
C GLN A 184 12.51 3.26 -17.11
N PRO A 185 11.70 4.27 -16.73
CA PRO A 185 10.55 4.06 -15.88
C PRO A 185 9.45 3.29 -16.61
N LEU A 186 8.41 2.86 -15.88
CA LEU A 186 7.22 2.24 -16.48
C LEU A 186 6.58 3.14 -17.56
N ASN A 187 6.41 4.42 -17.22
CA ASN A 187 5.96 5.52 -18.07
C ASN A 187 4.70 5.23 -18.91
N CYS A 188 3.74 4.50 -18.34
CA CYS A 188 2.44 4.32 -19.00
C CYS A 188 1.67 5.65 -19.00
N ALA A 189 0.79 5.82 -20.00
CA ALA A 189 -0.27 6.82 -19.93
C ALA A 189 -1.11 6.55 -18.67
N LEU A 190 -1.45 7.57 -17.89
CA LEU A 190 -2.15 7.39 -16.61
C LEU A 190 -3.33 8.34 -16.52
N ASP A 191 -4.51 7.80 -16.22
CA ASP A 191 -5.73 8.54 -15.92
C ASP A 191 -6.11 8.39 -14.45
N LEU A 192 -6.48 9.50 -13.82
CA LEU A 192 -6.95 9.56 -12.44
C LEU A 192 -8.43 9.96 -12.38
N VAL A 193 -9.21 9.20 -11.64
CA VAL A 193 -10.56 9.61 -11.22
C VAL A 193 -10.53 9.89 -9.72
N LEU A 194 -10.61 11.17 -9.37
CA LEU A 194 -10.54 11.66 -8.00
C LEU A 194 -11.93 12.01 -7.47
N PHE A 195 -12.13 11.86 -6.16
CA PHE A 195 -13.37 12.25 -5.49
C PHE A 195 -13.12 13.20 -4.33
N GLU A 196 -14.01 14.18 -4.18
CA GLU A 196 -13.98 15.12 -3.06
C GLU A 196 -14.38 14.44 -1.75
N VAL A 197 -13.73 14.84 -0.66
CA VAL A 197 -14.04 14.38 0.69
C VAL A 197 -14.86 15.48 1.37
N PRO A 198 -16.11 15.21 1.79
CA PRO A 198 -16.92 16.21 2.50
C PRO A 198 -16.21 16.75 3.73
N GLY A 199 -16.16 18.08 3.86
CA GLY A 199 -15.55 18.77 5.02
C GLY A 199 -14.03 18.89 4.98
N ALA A 200 -13.34 18.32 3.97
CA ALA A 200 -11.91 18.49 3.78
C ALA A 200 -11.63 19.51 2.66
N THR A 201 -10.61 20.35 2.85
CA THR A 201 -10.15 21.25 1.80
C THR A 201 -9.39 20.49 0.72
N THR A 202 -9.59 20.91 -0.53
CA THR A 202 -8.80 20.39 -1.66
C THR A 202 -7.38 20.96 -1.61
N ASP A 203 -6.39 20.07 -1.53
CA ASP A 203 -4.98 20.40 -1.67
C ASP A 203 -4.66 20.73 -3.14
N MET A 204 -4.80 22.02 -3.49
CA MET A 204 -4.59 22.52 -4.85
C MET A 204 -3.16 22.33 -5.34
N ALA A 205 -2.18 22.35 -4.44
CA ALA A 205 -0.78 22.21 -4.79
C ALA A 205 -0.47 20.76 -5.18
N ARG A 206 -0.96 19.78 -4.40
CA ARG A 206 -0.93 18.36 -4.77
C ARG A 206 -1.67 18.09 -6.09
N LEU A 207 -2.82 18.72 -6.30
CA LEU A 207 -3.56 18.58 -7.55
C LEU A 207 -2.76 19.13 -8.74
N GLY A 208 -2.03 20.24 -8.56
CA GLY A 208 -1.10 20.78 -9.55
C GLY A 208 -0.01 19.77 -9.93
N ILE A 209 0.65 19.17 -8.93
CA ILE A 209 1.64 18.11 -9.15
C ILE A 209 1.04 16.94 -9.92
N LEU A 210 -0.14 16.44 -9.50
CA LEU A 210 -0.81 15.33 -10.17
C LEU A 210 -1.07 15.63 -11.65
N ARG A 211 -1.56 16.83 -11.96
CA ARG A 211 -1.81 17.27 -13.35
C ARG A 211 -0.54 17.29 -14.21
N GLY A 212 0.64 17.49 -13.63
CA GLY A 212 1.92 17.39 -14.34
C GLY A 212 2.43 15.96 -14.55
N LEU A 213 1.93 15.00 -13.76
CA LEU A 213 2.39 13.60 -13.75
C LEU A 213 1.49 12.63 -14.53
N VAL A 214 0.30 13.05 -14.93
CA VAL A 214 -0.73 12.16 -15.51
C VAL A 214 -1.35 12.77 -16.77
N GLU A 215 -1.99 11.94 -17.59
CA GLU A 215 -2.63 12.37 -18.85
C GLU A 215 -3.97 13.05 -18.61
N HIS A 216 -4.76 12.51 -17.69
CA HIS A 216 -6.08 13.03 -17.39
C HIS A 216 -6.41 12.93 -15.90
N VAL A 217 -7.06 13.98 -15.37
CA VAL A 217 -7.63 13.98 -14.02
C VAL A 217 -9.11 14.35 -14.14
N ALA A 218 -9.99 13.41 -13.84
CA ALA A 218 -11.40 13.67 -13.59
C ALA A 218 -11.63 13.89 -12.10
N ILE A 219 -12.36 14.94 -11.72
CA ILE A 219 -12.82 15.12 -10.34
C ILE A 219 -14.33 14.92 -10.31
N ALA A 220 -14.76 13.82 -9.70
CA ALA A 220 -16.16 13.52 -9.50
C ALA A 220 -16.65 14.20 -8.21
N LYS A 221 -17.78 14.91 -8.31
CA LYS A 221 -18.53 15.34 -7.12
C LYS A 221 -19.03 14.09 -6.41
N ASN A 222 -18.75 14.01 -5.12
CA ASN A 222 -19.03 12.83 -4.31
C ASN A 222 -20.52 12.73 -3.91
N ASN A 223 -21.43 12.79 -4.88
CA ASN A 223 -22.88 12.81 -4.61
C ASN A 223 -23.41 11.45 -4.10
N ILE A 224 -22.60 10.38 -4.11
CA ILE A 224 -23.05 9.00 -3.78
C ILE A 224 -22.10 8.26 -2.81
N GLU A 225 -21.10 8.90 -2.19
CA GLU A 225 -20.14 8.20 -1.29
C GLU A 225 -19.51 6.93 -1.92
N LEU A 226 -19.34 6.89 -3.25
CA LEU A 226 -18.83 5.70 -3.93
C LEU A 226 -17.34 5.55 -3.66
N VAL A 227 -16.99 4.65 -2.73
CA VAL A 227 -15.62 4.24 -2.40
C VAL A 227 -15.51 2.74 -2.61
N GLY A 228 -14.44 2.24 -3.25
CA GLY A 228 -14.15 0.80 -3.38
C GLY A 228 -14.30 0.27 -4.82
N GLN A 229 -14.62 -1.01 -5.00
CA GLN A 229 -14.73 -1.62 -6.35
C GLN A 229 -15.86 -1.00 -7.19
N ALA A 230 -16.96 -0.57 -6.57
CA ALA A 230 -18.03 0.16 -7.27
C ALA A 230 -17.54 1.52 -7.83
N SER A 231 -16.58 2.18 -7.16
CA SER A 231 -15.95 3.39 -7.72
C SER A 231 -15.05 3.08 -8.91
N GLN A 232 -14.45 1.88 -8.98
CA GLN A 232 -13.62 1.47 -10.11
C GLN A 232 -14.48 1.18 -11.36
N GLU A 233 -15.62 0.51 -11.19
CA GLU A 233 -16.57 0.28 -12.28
C GLU A 233 -17.23 1.58 -12.75
N TYR A 234 -17.61 2.46 -11.82
CA TYR A 234 -18.12 3.78 -12.18
C TYR A 234 -17.05 4.66 -12.84
N ALA A 235 -15.79 4.58 -12.35
CA ALA A 235 -14.66 5.32 -12.91
C ALA A 235 -14.35 4.90 -14.35
N ARG A 236 -14.65 3.67 -14.79
CA ARG A 236 -14.52 3.28 -16.21
C ARG A 236 -15.26 4.22 -17.15
N ASN A 237 -16.35 4.86 -16.68
CA ASN A 237 -17.09 5.85 -17.46
C ASN A 237 -16.38 7.21 -17.58
N TRP A 238 -15.30 7.43 -16.85
CA TRP A 238 -14.50 8.66 -16.84
C TRP A 238 -13.08 8.44 -17.36
N LEU A 239 -12.66 7.18 -17.47
CA LEU A 239 -11.39 6.76 -18.04
C LEU A 239 -11.47 6.73 -19.56
N HIS A 240 -10.30 6.85 -20.20
CA HIS A 240 -10.20 6.73 -21.65
C HIS A 240 -10.55 5.30 -22.10
N SER A 241 -11.12 5.16 -23.31
CA SER A 241 -11.65 3.88 -23.79
C SER A 241 -10.59 2.80 -24.06
N ASP A 242 -9.32 3.19 -24.20
CA ASP A 242 -8.17 2.31 -24.37
C ASP A 242 -7.43 2.01 -23.05
N THR A 243 -8.00 2.38 -21.89
CA THR A 243 -7.43 2.03 -20.59
C THR A 243 -7.40 0.51 -20.45
N ASP A 244 -6.21 -0.08 -20.47
CA ASP A 244 -6.01 -1.53 -20.48
C ASP A 244 -5.87 -2.14 -19.08
N SER A 245 -5.53 -1.31 -18.09
CA SER A 245 -5.22 -1.78 -16.74
C SER A 245 -5.79 -0.85 -15.68
N LEU A 246 -6.58 -1.39 -14.76
CA LEU A 246 -7.15 -0.63 -13.67
C LEU A 246 -6.52 -1.01 -12.33
N VAL A 247 -5.83 -0.06 -11.73
CA VAL A 247 -5.26 -0.22 -10.39
C VAL A 247 -6.32 0.14 -9.36
N PRO A 248 -6.62 -0.77 -8.40
CA PRO A 248 -7.66 -0.54 -7.42
C PRO A 248 -7.27 0.57 -6.42
N PRO A 249 -8.25 1.15 -5.70
CA PRO A 249 -7.98 2.15 -4.68
C PRO A 249 -6.88 1.71 -3.69
N GLY A 250 -5.86 2.55 -3.53
CA GLY A 250 -4.75 2.27 -2.63
C GLY A 250 -3.80 1.16 -3.09
N GLY A 251 -3.93 0.70 -4.34
CA GLY A 251 -3.15 -0.39 -4.92
C GLY A 251 -3.40 -1.72 -4.20
N SER A 252 -4.59 -1.90 -3.63
CA SER A 252 -4.89 -3.08 -2.82
C SER A 252 -5.52 -4.19 -3.67
N ASN A 253 -4.73 -5.23 -3.91
CA ASN A 253 -5.12 -6.49 -4.53
C ASN A 253 -4.29 -7.63 -3.91
N ASP A 254 -4.52 -8.86 -4.36
CA ASP A 254 -3.91 -10.07 -3.80
C ASP A 254 -2.38 -10.03 -3.91
N LEU A 255 -1.87 -9.61 -5.06
CA LEU A 255 -0.43 -9.49 -5.31
C LEU A 255 0.25 -8.48 -4.37
N SER A 256 -0.40 -7.35 -4.11
CA SER A 256 0.16 -6.25 -3.31
C SER A 256 0.29 -6.58 -1.82
N VAL A 257 -0.38 -7.64 -1.36
CA VAL A 257 -0.26 -8.17 0.01
C VAL A 257 1.15 -8.70 0.27
N LEU A 258 1.82 -9.24 -0.75
CA LEU A 258 3.20 -9.77 -0.65
C LEU A 258 4.19 -8.71 -0.14
N GLY A 259 3.98 -7.43 -0.46
CA GLY A 259 4.82 -6.33 0.01
C GLY A 259 4.92 -6.24 1.53
N HIS A 260 3.80 -6.42 2.24
CA HIS A 260 3.79 -6.35 3.70
C HIS A 260 3.99 -7.71 4.38
N MET A 261 3.73 -8.82 3.69
CA MET A 261 4.23 -10.13 4.11
C MET A 261 5.76 -10.11 4.18
N ASN A 262 6.40 -9.55 3.16
CA ASN A 262 7.83 -9.34 3.14
C ASN A 262 8.31 -8.34 4.20
N ALA A 263 7.53 -7.30 4.48
CA ALA A 263 7.88 -6.33 5.53
C ALA A 263 7.96 -6.95 6.93
N ILE A 264 7.13 -7.95 7.27
CA ILE A 264 7.28 -8.68 8.54
C ILE A 264 8.59 -9.48 8.59
N ALA A 265 8.98 -10.11 7.48
CA ALA A 265 10.27 -10.80 7.40
C ALA A 265 11.44 -9.81 7.53
N GLU A 266 11.33 -8.60 6.96
CA GLU A 266 12.30 -7.50 7.16
C GLU A 266 12.34 -7.04 8.62
N LEU A 267 11.18 -6.85 9.25
CA LEU A 267 11.09 -6.50 10.67
C LEU A 267 11.85 -7.51 11.55
N ALA A 268 11.69 -8.81 11.29
CA ALA A 268 12.44 -9.84 12.00
C ALA A 268 13.97 -9.66 11.86
N GLN A 269 14.44 -9.29 10.67
CA GLN A 269 15.85 -9.00 10.43
C GLN A 269 16.30 -7.73 11.16
N PHE A 270 15.51 -6.66 11.13
CA PHE A 270 15.85 -5.41 11.81
C PHE A 270 15.89 -5.59 13.33
N LEU A 271 14.92 -6.27 13.92
CA LEU A 271 14.91 -6.57 15.36
C LEU A 271 16.15 -7.38 15.78
N SER A 272 16.51 -8.39 14.98
CA SER A 272 17.70 -9.20 15.22
C SER A 272 19.00 -8.41 15.06
N ALA A 273 19.12 -7.60 14.00
CA ALA A 273 20.31 -6.82 13.71
C ALA A 273 20.55 -5.72 14.76
N ALA A 274 19.49 -5.07 15.22
CA ALA A 274 19.54 -4.06 16.27
C ALA A 274 19.64 -4.67 17.69
N GLN A 275 19.53 -5.99 17.84
CA GLN A 275 19.37 -6.68 19.12
C GLN A 275 18.26 -6.07 19.99
N ALA A 276 17.22 -5.51 19.35
CA ALA A 276 16.23 -4.68 20.02
C ALA A 276 15.33 -5.52 20.92
N TRP A 277 14.84 -6.66 20.42
CA TRP A 277 14.04 -7.61 21.18
C TRP A 277 14.45 -9.06 20.92
N SER A 278 14.48 -9.85 21.99
CA SER A 278 14.73 -11.31 21.95
C SER A 278 13.54 -12.15 21.44
N ALA A 279 12.37 -11.53 21.27
CA ALA A 279 11.12 -12.15 20.87
C ALA A 279 10.31 -11.14 20.02
N PRO A 280 9.41 -11.61 19.15
CA PRO A 280 8.56 -10.71 18.35
C PRO A 280 7.69 -9.80 19.23
N PRO A 281 7.18 -8.68 18.67
CA PRO A 281 6.22 -7.84 19.38
C PRO A 281 5.00 -8.64 19.83
N ASP A 282 4.44 -8.28 20.98
CA ASP A 282 3.14 -8.81 21.39
C ASP A 282 2.01 -8.23 20.54
N VAL A 283 2.14 -6.96 20.15
CA VAL A 283 1.13 -6.23 19.40
C VAL A 283 1.75 -5.27 18.39
N ILE A 284 1.18 -5.22 17.19
CA ILE A 284 1.49 -4.26 16.13
C ILE A 284 0.26 -3.37 15.92
N PHE A 285 0.43 -2.05 16.00
CA PHE A 285 -0.60 -1.08 15.60
C PHE A 285 -0.32 -0.59 14.18
N VAL A 286 -1.34 -0.60 13.33
CA VAL A 286 -1.22 -0.16 11.92
C VAL A 286 -2.51 0.49 11.45
N ALA A 287 -2.39 1.55 10.64
CA ALA A 287 -3.55 2.15 9.98
C ALA A 287 -4.13 1.22 8.90
N MET A 288 -5.46 1.21 8.79
CA MET A 288 -6.23 0.31 7.95
C MET A 288 -7.21 1.11 7.08
N GLY A 289 -7.01 1.06 5.76
CA GLY A 289 -7.91 1.67 4.77
C GLY A 289 -8.33 0.65 3.70
N SER A 290 -7.65 0.61 2.55
CA SER A 290 -7.99 -0.36 1.49
C SER A 290 -7.55 -1.81 1.75
N GLY A 291 -6.91 -2.10 2.89
CA GLY A 291 -6.78 -3.46 3.44
C GLY A 291 -5.48 -4.23 3.17
N SER A 292 -4.83 -4.10 2.00
CA SER A 292 -3.66 -4.97 1.69
C SER A 292 -2.46 -4.80 2.64
N THR A 293 -2.27 -3.62 3.25
CA THR A 293 -1.22 -3.41 4.27
C THR A 293 -1.46 -4.27 5.51
N VAL A 294 -2.62 -4.14 6.16
CA VAL A 294 -2.93 -4.94 7.35
C VAL A 294 -2.99 -6.43 7.04
N LEU A 295 -3.56 -6.81 5.88
CA LEU A 295 -3.62 -8.20 5.45
C LEU A 295 -2.23 -8.79 5.25
N GLY A 296 -1.29 -8.03 4.67
CA GLY A 296 0.06 -8.51 4.49
C GLY A 296 0.82 -8.65 5.81
N LEU A 297 0.58 -7.75 6.77
CA LEU A 297 1.13 -7.90 8.12
C LEU A 297 0.56 -9.14 8.82
N LEU A 298 -0.76 -9.38 8.73
CA LEU A 298 -1.41 -10.56 9.30
C LEU A 298 -0.86 -11.87 8.72
N LEU A 299 -0.76 -11.96 7.40
CA LEU A 299 -0.18 -13.13 6.73
C LEU A 299 1.32 -13.27 7.01
N GLY A 300 2.06 -12.16 7.08
CA GLY A 300 3.46 -12.18 7.49
C GLY A 300 3.66 -12.71 8.91
N VAL A 301 2.86 -12.25 9.88
CA VAL A 301 2.85 -12.75 11.26
C VAL A 301 2.56 -14.25 11.30
N HIS A 302 1.57 -14.71 10.53
CA HIS A 302 1.25 -16.14 10.38
C HIS A 302 2.43 -16.94 9.83
N LEU A 303 3.04 -16.50 8.71
CA LEU A 303 4.19 -17.17 8.09
C LEU A 303 5.40 -17.28 9.02
N MET A 304 5.58 -16.29 9.89
CA MET A 304 6.64 -16.28 10.88
C MET A 304 6.33 -17.12 12.14
N GLY A 305 5.11 -17.68 12.24
CA GLY A 305 4.66 -18.40 13.43
C GLY A 305 4.52 -17.53 14.68
N TRP A 306 4.36 -16.21 14.51
CA TRP A 306 4.29 -15.27 15.61
C TRP A 306 2.89 -15.24 16.21
N LYS A 307 2.82 -15.11 17.55
CA LYS A 307 1.55 -14.89 18.30
C LYS A 307 1.18 -13.41 18.42
N THR A 308 1.84 -12.57 17.63
CA THR A 308 1.65 -11.12 17.60
C THR A 308 0.23 -10.78 17.21
N LYS A 309 -0.44 -9.92 17.99
CA LYS A 309 -1.72 -9.34 17.62
C LYS A 309 -1.49 -8.16 16.67
N VAL A 310 -2.31 -8.03 15.62
CA VAL A 310 -2.26 -6.88 14.72
C VAL A 310 -3.54 -6.07 14.92
N VAL A 311 -3.39 -4.90 15.53
CA VAL A 311 -4.45 -3.92 15.70
C VAL A 311 -4.54 -3.07 14.44
N GLY A 312 -5.55 -3.35 13.61
CA GLY A 312 -5.81 -2.61 12.38
C GLY A 312 -6.84 -1.51 12.62
N VAL A 313 -6.41 -0.25 12.49
CA VAL A 313 -7.22 0.90 12.87
C VAL A 313 -7.84 1.56 11.64
N ALA A 314 -9.17 1.50 11.53
CA ALA A 314 -9.89 2.02 10.39
C ALA A 314 -9.68 3.53 10.19
N ASP A 315 -9.69 3.97 8.94
CA ASP A 315 -9.64 5.38 8.54
C ASP A 315 -11.03 6.03 8.45
N GLN A 316 -12.06 5.20 8.27
CA GLN A 316 -13.45 5.59 8.11
C GLN A 316 -14.42 4.42 8.35
N ASP A 317 -15.71 4.75 8.39
CA ASP A 317 -16.79 3.78 8.17
C ASP A 317 -17.84 4.37 7.20
N LYS A 318 -18.78 3.53 6.74
CA LYS A 318 -19.84 3.92 5.79
C LYS A 318 -21.21 3.49 6.26
N SER A 319 -22.26 4.02 5.63
CA SER A 319 -23.64 3.60 5.91
C SER A 319 -23.85 2.11 5.62
N TYR A 320 -24.86 1.50 6.25
CA TYR A 320 -25.26 0.12 5.99
C TYR A 320 -25.51 -0.14 4.50
N LEU A 321 -26.20 0.77 3.82
CA LEU A 321 -26.51 0.68 2.38
C LEU A 321 -25.23 0.69 1.53
N THR A 322 -24.29 1.60 1.83
CA THR A 322 -23.01 1.68 1.11
C THR A 322 -22.22 0.38 1.29
N ARG A 323 -22.18 -0.21 2.49
CA ARG A 323 -21.54 -1.51 2.73
C ARG A 323 -22.19 -2.62 1.90
N TRP A 324 -23.53 -2.70 1.90
CA TRP A 324 -24.26 -3.68 1.11
C TRP A 324 -23.93 -3.57 -0.39
N LEU A 325 -23.94 -2.35 -0.94
CA LEU A 325 -23.68 -2.11 -2.36
C LEU A 325 -22.21 -2.40 -2.75
N VAL A 326 -21.25 -1.99 -1.93
CA VAL A 326 -19.83 -1.99 -2.32
C VAL A 326 -19.13 -3.31 -2.00
N ASN A 327 -19.29 -3.83 -0.78
CA ASN A 327 -18.54 -5.00 -0.32
C ASN A 327 -19.43 -6.19 0.07
N ARG A 328 -20.76 -6.04 -0.06
CA ARG A 328 -21.77 -7.07 0.24
C ARG A 328 -21.70 -7.61 1.67
N GLN A 329 -21.19 -6.81 2.61
CA GLN A 329 -21.00 -7.19 4.01
C GLN A 329 -21.56 -6.08 4.93
N PRO A 330 -22.89 -5.88 4.96
CA PRO A 330 -23.47 -4.75 5.67
C PRO A 330 -23.43 -4.87 7.20
N SER A 331 -23.20 -6.08 7.72
CA SER A 331 -23.05 -6.35 9.16
C SER A 331 -21.65 -6.08 9.70
N LEU A 332 -20.65 -5.86 8.84
CA LEU A 332 -19.29 -5.53 9.25
C LEU A 332 -19.03 -4.04 9.03
N PRO A 333 -18.21 -3.38 9.86
CA PRO A 333 -17.63 -2.09 9.53
C PRO A 333 -16.99 -2.12 8.12
N PHE A 334 -17.10 -1.01 7.39
CA PHE A 334 -16.78 -0.96 5.96
C PHE A 334 -15.35 -1.43 5.64
N VAL A 335 -14.37 -0.91 6.37
CA VAL A 335 -12.95 -1.18 6.18
C VAL A 335 -12.60 -2.63 6.54
N GLU A 336 -13.16 -3.14 7.64
CA GLU A 336 -13.02 -4.54 8.05
C GLU A 336 -13.59 -5.49 7.01
N GLY A 337 -14.78 -5.20 6.47
CA GLY A 337 -15.37 -5.97 5.38
C GLY A 337 -14.50 -6.00 4.12
N ASN A 338 -13.78 -4.92 3.81
CA ASN A 338 -12.82 -4.90 2.70
C ASN A 338 -11.63 -5.83 2.96
N VAL A 339 -11.10 -5.84 4.18
CA VAL A 339 -10.02 -6.76 4.59
C VAL A 339 -10.49 -8.20 4.52
N ALA A 340 -11.69 -8.52 5.06
CA ALA A 340 -12.24 -9.87 5.03
C ALA A 340 -12.45 -10.38 3.59
N LYS A 341 -12.95 -9.52 2.68
CA LYS A 341 -13.11 -9.85 1.26
C LYS A 341 -11.76 -10.13 0.60
N LEU A 342 -10.79 -9.25 0.80
CA LEU A 342 -9.44 -9.40 0.24
C LEU A 342 -8.73 -10.63 0.81
N ALA A 343 -8.89 -10.91 2.10
CA ALA A 343 -8.29 -12.08 2.74
C ALA A 343 -8.74 -13.38 2.06
N ARG A 344 -10.04 -13.52 1.78
CA ARG A 344 -10.58 -14.71 1.08
C ARG A 344 -9.96 -14.89 -0.32
N SER A 345 -9.93 -13.83 -1.13
CA SER A 345 -9.36 -13.92 -2.49
C SER A 345 -7.85 -14.17 -2.45
N THR A 346 -7.14 -13.50 -1.56
CA THR A 346 -5.68 -13.61 -1.44
C THR A 346 -5.27 -14.98 -0.95
N VAL A 347 -5.93 -15.54 0.08
CA VAL A 347 -5.61 -16.89 0.57
C VAL A 347 -5.90 -17.94 -0.51
N GLN A 348 -7.03 -17.83 -1.20
CA GLN A 348 -7.33 -18.72 -2.33
C GLN A 348 -6.26 -18.63 -3.41
N TRP A 349 -5.85 -17.42 -3.80
CA TRP A 349 -4.81 -17.19 -4.80
C TRP A 349 -3.44 -17.74 -4.36
N LEU A 350 -3.02 -17.48 -3.11
CA LEU A 350 -1.78 -18.00 -2.55
C LEU A 350 -1.77 -19.54 -2.53
N GLN A 351 -2.89 -20.18 -2.17
CA GLN A 351 -3.03 -21.63 -2.20
C GLN A 351 -2.95 -22.17 -3.64
N GLN A 352 -3.58 -21.50 -4.62
CA GLN A 352 -3.55 -21.89 -6.03
C GLN A 352 -2.12 -21.88 -6.59
N ILE A 353 -1.33 -20.85 -6.27
CA ILE A 353 0.08 -20.78 -6.69
C ILE A 353 1.02 -21.59 -5.80
N ARG A 354 0.46 -22.33 -4.82
CA ARG A 354 1.20 -23.16 -3.85
C ARG A 354 2.23 -22.36 -3.04
N PHE A 355 1.89 -21.14 -2.66
CA PHE A 355 2.75 -20.31 -1.82
C PHE A 355 3.07 -21.04 -0.49
N PRO A 356 4.34 -21.16 -0.10
CA PRO A 356 4.73 -21.94 1.07
C PRO A 356 4.24 -21.32 2.38
N GLY A 357 3.90 -22.16 3.35
CA GLY A 357 3.51 -21.73 4.70
C GLY A 357 2.07 -21.25 4.85
N ILE A 358 1.26 -21.26 3.78
CA ILE A 358 -0.16 -20.91 3.85
C ILE A 358 -0.97 -22.13 4.28
N SER A 359 -1.40 -22.17 5.54
CA SER A 359 -2.21 -23.27 6.06
C SER A 359 -3.65 -23.23 5.53
N PRO A 360 -4.36 -24.38 5.46
CA PRO A 360 -5.78 -24.40 5.09
C PRO A 360 -6.69 -23.58 6.02
N ASP A 361 -6.31 -23.45 7.29
CA ASP A 361 -7.06 -22.74 8.32
C ASP A 361 -6.58 -21.30 8.56
N VAL A 362 -5.68 -20.78 7.71
CA VAL A 362 -5.07 -19.44 7.89
C VAL A 362 -6.10 -18.34 8.08
N LEU A 363 -7.23 -18.38 7.38
CA LEU A 363 -8.31 -17.38 7.53
C LEU A 363 -8.90 -17.38 8.94
N ARG A 364 -9.09 -18.57 9.53
CA ARG A 364 -9.58 -18.73 10.90
C ARG A 364 -8.55 -18.23 11.89
N VAL A 365 -7.29 -18.64 11.76
CA VAL A 365 -6.19 -18.15 12.61
C VAL A 365 -6.10 -16.63 12.56
N MET A 366 -6.18 -16.07 11.35
CA MET A 366 -6.20 -14.62 11.15
C MET A 366 -7.32 -13.94 11.91
N GLN A 367 -8.55 -14.40 11.72
CA GLN A 367 -9.75 -13.78 12.27
C GLN A 367 -9.86 -13.94 13.79
N ASP A 368 -9.56 -15.12 14.31
CA ASP A 368 -9.85 -15.46 15.70
C ASP A 368 -8.64 -15.26 16.62
N GLU A 369 -7.42 -15.32 16.08
CA GLU A 369 -6.20 -15.41 16.89
C GLU A 369 -5.22 -14.25 16.71
N ILE A 370 -5.23 -13.50 15.61
CA ILE A 370 -4.22 -12.43 15.42
C ILE A 370 -4.81 -11.06 15.07
N PHE A 371 -5.95 -10.98 14.37
CA PHE A 371 -6.50 -9.70 13.95
C PHE A 371 -7.35 -9.06 15.05
N VAL A 372 -7.07 -7.79 15.35
CA VAL A 372 -7.85 -6.97 16.29
C VAL A 372 -8.32 -5.72 15.54
N PRO A 373 -9.50 -5.72 14.91
CA PRO A 373 -9.99 -4.55 14.20
C PRO A 373 -10.43 -3.46 15.18
N ASP A 374 -9.92 -2.24 14.98
CA ASP A 374 -10.48 -1.03 15.61
C ASP A 374 -11.23 -0.22 14.55
N SER A 375 -12.55 -0.32 14.61
CA SER A 375 -13.48 0.39 13.72
C SER A 375 -14.15 1.58 14.41
N THR A 376 -13.53 2.12 15.46
CA THR A 376 -14.08 3.22 16.29
C THR A 376 -13.18 4.44 16.35
N SER A 377 -11.85 4.25 16.37
CA SER A 377 -10.88 5.34 16.45
C SER A 377 -10.82 6.22 15.19
N TRP A 378 -11.63 5.96 14.16
CA TRP A 378 -11.68 6.77 12.95
C TRP A 378 -12.43 8.09 13.09
N GLN A 379 -13.19 8.28 14.18
CA GLN A 379 -13.93 9.52 14.44
C GLN A 379 -13.00 10.74 14.52
N PRO A 380 -13.48 11.98 14.29
CA PRO A 380 -14.86 12.35 13.93
C PRO A 380 -15.22 12.11 12.45
N GLY A 381 -14.25 11.75 11.61
CA GLY A 381 -14.49 11.49 10.20
C GLY A 381 -13.19 11.27 9.41
N TYR A 382 -13.31 10.85 8.15
CA TYR A 382 -12.15 10.63 7.29
C TYR A 382 -11.38 11.94 7.06
N GLY A 383 -10.10 11.98 7.44
CA GLY A 383 -9.26 13.18 7.37
C GLY A 383 -9.59 14.29 8.35
N LEU A 384 -10.46 14.04 9.33
CA LEU A 384 -10.77 14.97 10.41
C LEU A 384 -10.10 14.50 11.71
N VAL A 385 -9.68 15.47 12.53
CA VAL A 385 -8.98 15.24 13.81
C VAL A 385 -9.58 16.11 14.91
N GLU A 386 -9.36 15.69 16.15
CA GLU A 386 -9.68 16.43 17.37
C GLU A 386 -8.46 17.23 17.86
N ALA A 387 -8.69 18.20 18.76
CA ALA A 387 -7.61 19.03 19.29
C ALA A 387 -6.52 18.22 20.00
N ALA A 388 -6.88 17.11 20.66
CA ALA A 388 -5.91 16.23 21.31
C ALA A 388 -4.98 15.55 20.31
N ASP A 389 -5.47 15.18 19.12
CA ASP A 389 -4.63 14.55 18.10
C ASP A 389 -3.58 15.51 17.56
N VAL A 390 -3.95 16.78 17.39
CA VAL A 390 -3.01 17.82 16.94
C VAL A 390 -1.89 18.01 17.96
N ALA A 391 -2.21 18.01 19.26
CA ALA A 391 -1.21 18.10 20.31
C ALA A 391 -0.23 16.91 20.28
N TRP A 392 -0.73 15.68 20.13
CA TRP A 392 0.13 14.49 20.00
C TRP A 392 0.95 14.51 18.72
N ALA A 393 0.38 14.94 17.59
CA ALA A 393 1.10 15.03 16.33
C ALA A 393 2.31 15.97 16.44
N ASN A 394 2.14 17.13 17.08
CA ASN A 394 3.23 18.08 17.30
C ASN A 394 4.33 17.49 18.20
N GLU A 395 3.96 16.85 19.32
CA GLU A 395 4.92 16.20 20.23
C GLU A 395 5.71 15.07 19.52
N LEU A 396 5.03 14.28 18.69
CA LEU A 396 5.66 13.19 17.95
C LEU A 396 6.58 13.71 16.84
N GLU A 397 6.21 14.80 16.18
CA GLU A 397 7.05 15.45 15.18
C GLU A 397 8.35 15.96 15.79
N GLU A 398 8.29 16.60 16.97
CA GLU A 398 9.48 16.98 17.75
C GLU A 398 10.35 15.76 18.13
N ALA A 399 9.72 14.60 18.33
CA ALA A 399 10.38 13.32 18.57
C ALA A 399 10.88 12.62 17.28
N GLY A 400 10.74 13.24 16.11
CA GLY A 400 11.19 12.70 14.83
C GLY A 400 10.22 11.73 14.16
N LEU A 401 8.95 11.67 14.60
CA LEU A 401 7.89 10.84 14.03
C LEU A 401 6.73 11.70 13.51
N ILE A 402 6.67 11.85 12.19
CA ILE A 402 5.57 12.56 11.53
C ILE A 402 4.44 11.57 11.22
N LEU A 403 3.24 11.89 11.70
CA LEU A 403 2.01 11.13 11.45
C LEU A 403 1.01 11.98 10.67
N ASP A 404 0.31 11.35 9.73
CA ASP A 404 -0.75 11.99 8.96
C ASP A 404 -2.10 11.94 9.70
N PRO A 405 -2.94 12.99 9.55
CA PRO A 405 -4.23 13.08 10.26
C PRO A 405 -5.30 12.11 9.73
N VAL A 406 -5.10 11.49 8.56
CA VAL A 406 -6.10 10.65 7.90
C VAL A 406 -6.00 9.20 8.37
N PHE A 407 -4.78 8.71 8.59
CA PHE A 407 -4.48 7.28 8.82
C PHE A 407 -3.65 7.06 10.09
N THR A 408 -2.39 7.48 10.09
CA THR A 408 -1.42 7.03 11.10
C THR A 408 -1.63 7.68 12.47
N LEU A 409 -2.11 8.92 12.52
CA LEU A 409 -2.46 9.57 13.78
C LEU A 409 -3.66 8.91 14.48
N LYS A 410 -4.63 8.39 13.71
CA LYS A 410 -5.75 7.61 14.26
C LYS A 410 -5.29 6.26 14.80
N ALA A 411 -4.32 5.62 14.14
CA ALA A 411 -3.69 4.42 14.67
C ALA A 411 -2.97 4.69 15.99
N TRP A 412 -2.31 5.85 16.11
CA TRP A 412 -1.68 6.28 17.35
C TRP A 412 -2.72 6.53 18.46
N ARG A 413 -3.86 7.14 18.13
CA ARG A 413 -4.97 7.31 19.08
C ARG A 413 -5.48 5.97 19.62
N SER A 414 -5.63 4.96 18.77
CA SER A 414 -6.02 3.60 19.19
C SER A 414 -5.01 3.02 20.19
N LEU A 415 -3.71 3.17 19.92
CA LEU A 415 -2.64 2.77 20.83
C LEU A 415 -2.79 3.45 22.18
N LEU A 416 -2.95 4.77 22.22
CA LEU A 416 -3.15 5.53 23.47
C LEU A 416 -4.42 5.10 24.20
N THR A 417 -5.49 4.79 23.48
CA THR A 417 -6.77 4.33 24.05
C THR A 417 -6.61 2.98 24.72
N MET A 418 -5.98 2.02 24.03
CA MET A 418 -5.69 0.69 24.59
C MET A 418 -4.69 0.75 25.76
N SER A 419 -3.70 1.64 25.69
CA SER A 419 -2.78 1.95 26.78
C SER A 419 -3.53 2.41 28.03
N LYS A 420 -4.40 3.43 27.90
CA LYS A 420 -5.20 3.97 29.01
C LYS A 420 -6.16 2.94 29.61
N ALA A 421 -6.64 2.00 28.80
CA ALA A 421 -7.46 0.88 29.25
C ALA A 421 -6.65 -0.25 29.94
N GLY A 422 -5.32 -0.13 30.02
CA GLY A 422 -4.42 -1.13 30.62
C GLY A 422 -4.18 -2.38 29.74
N ALA A 423 -4.68 -2.38 28.49
CA ALA A 423 -4.60 -3.53 27.59
C ALA A 423 -3.17 -3.80 27.08
N LEU A 424 -2.27 -2.82 27.19
CA LEU A 424 -0.88 -2.91 26.73
C LEU A 424 0.12 -3.19 27.86
N LYS A 425 -0.36 -3.30 29.10
CA LYS A 425 0.51 -3.52 30.26
C LYS A 425 1.33 -4.80 30.09
N ASN A 426 2.63 -4.69 30.33
CA ASN A 426 3.62 -5.76 30.16
C ASN A 426 3.77 -6.28 28.71
N LYS A 427 3.35 -5.52 27.70
CA LYS A 427 3.45 -5.89 26.28
C LYS A 427 4.57 -5.11 25.58
N LYS A 428 5.28 -5.78 24.67
CA LYS A 428 6.13 -5.11 23.66
C LYS A 428 5.24 -4.64 22.53
N VAL A 429 5.19 -3.33 22.34
CA VAL A 429 4.33 -2.66 21.36
C VAL A 429 5.19 -2.22 20.19
N LEU A 430 4.78 -2.60 18.97
CA LEU A 430 5.31 -2.01 17.75
C LEU A 430 4.26 -1.10 17.13
N PHE A 431 4.60 0.17 16.92
CA PHE A 431 3.79 1.06 16.12
C PHE A 431 4.31 1.09 14.68
N TRP A 432 3.47 0.77 13.70
CA TRP A 432 3.86 0.75 12.29
C TRP A 432 3.47 2.06 11.60
N ASN A 433 4.42 2.98 11.48
CA ASN A 433 4.19 4.22 10.75
C ASN A 433 4.27 3.95 9.24
N THR A 434 3.11 3.97 8.59
CA THR A 434 2.99 3.75 7.14
C THR A 434 3.11 5.03 6.30
N TYR A 435 3.20 6.20 6.94
CA TYR A 435 3.18 7.49 6.27
C TYR A 435 4.56 7.87 5.74
N ASN A 436 4.62 8.32 4.49
CA ASN A 436 5.81 8.94 3.94
C ASN A 436 5.74 10.46 4.14
N SER A 437 6.64 11.02 4.93
CA SER A 437 6.70 12.45 5.25
C SER A 437 7.50 13.28 4.25
N PHE A 438 7.79 12.75 3.06
CA PHE A 438 8.45 13.50 2.00
C PHE A 438 7.67 14.79 1.69
N ASP A 439 8.33 15.94 1.74
CA ASP A 439 7.73 17.20 1.34
C ASP A 439 7.68 17.27 -0.20
N TYR A 440 6.49 17.01 -0.74
CA TYR A 440 6.27 16.96 -2.18
C TYR A 440 6.34 18.34 -2.84
N MET A 441 6.08 19.44 -2.12
CA MET A 441 5.87 20.75 -2.77
C MET A 441 7.16 21.38 -3.28
N PRO A 442 8.21 21.59 -2.45
CA PRO A 442 9.43 22.26 -2.92
C PRO A 442 10.12 21.53 -4.08
N PRO A 443 10.35 20.20 -4.06
CA PRO A 443 11.09 19.52 -5.10
C PRO A 443 10.31 19.29 -6.40
N LEU A 444 8.98 19.08 -6.32
CA LEU A 444 8.20 18.71 -7.50
C LEU A 444 7.64 19.91 -8.22
N LEU A 445 7.19 20.96 -7.51
CA LEU A 445 6.73 22.17 -8.19
C LEU A 445 7.90 22.84 -8.92
N SER A 446 9.11 22.85 -8.36
CA SER A 446 10.30 23.36 -9.07
C SER A 446 10.65 22.58 -10.32
N SER A 447 10.44 21.25 -10.32
CA SER A 447 10.77 20.39 -11.46
C SER A 447 9.69 20.40 -12.54
N LEU A 448 8.42 20.62 -12.17
CA LEU A 448 7.28 20.59 -13.08
C LEU A 448 7.03 21.92 -13.81
N GLY A 449 7.70 23.01 -13.42
CA GLY A 449 7.55 24.34 -14.02
C GLY A 449 6.46 25.16 -13.35
#